data_AF-A0A090X2A9-F1
#
_entry.id   AF-A0A090X2A9-F1
#
_cell.length_a   1.000
_cell.length_b   1.000
_cell.length_c   1.000
_cell.angle_alpha   90.00
_cell.angle_beta   90.00
_cell.angle_gamma   90.00
#
_symmetry.space_group_name_H-M   'P 1'
#
loop_
_entity.id
_entity.type
_entity.pdbx_description
1 polymer ?
#
loop_
_entity_poly.entity_id
_entity_poly.type
_entity_poly.pdbx_seq_one_letter_code
_entity_poly.pdbx_strand_id
1 'polypeptide(L)'
;MPGVTILIKGTNQGTLTDVDGRYSIKTFTGSVLVFSYMGITTEEKEVKGQTKLNITLKEDPPNHWTKWFLLLKNHLLRPIKEN
;
A
#
# COMPACT_ATOMS: atom_id res chain seq x y z
N MET A 1 -10.39 -4.49 -5.41
CA MET A 1 -9.47 -5.56 -5.82
C MET A 1 -9.80 -6.79 -5.01
N PRO A 2 -9.99 -7.96 -5.64
CA PRO A 2 -10.23 -9.20 -4.92
C PRO A 2 -8.96 -9.78 -4.30
N GLY A 3 -9.11 -10.53 -3.20
CA GLY A 3 -8.01 -11.26 -2.57
C GLY A 3 -7.11 -10.45 -1.63
N VAL A 4 -7.45 -9.19 -1.34
CA VAL A 4 -6.83 -8.43 -0.24
C VAL A 4 -7.22 -9.06 1.09
N THR A 5 -6.22 -9.31 1.93
CA THR A 5 -6.36 -9.77 3.31
C THR A 5 -6.47 -8.58 4.25
N ILE A 6 -7.44 -8.63 5.16
CA ILE A 6 -7.73 -7.56 6.12
C ILE A 6 -7.68 -8.17 7.51
N LEU A 7 -6.77 -7.70 8.35
CA LEU A 7 -6.55 -8.23 9.70
C LEU A 7 -6.71 -7.12 10.74
N ILE A 8 -7.30 -7.43 11.89
CA ILE A 8 -7.29 -6.51 13.03
C ILE A 8 -5.97 -6.69 13.76
N LYS A 9 -5.15 -5.63 13.81
CA LYS A 9 -3.82 -5.63 14.42
C LYS A 9 -3.86 -6.12 15.86
N GLY A 10 -2.95 -7.04 16.19
CA GLY A 10 -2.89 -7.64 17.52
C GLY A 10 -3.92 -8.74 17.78
N THR A 11 -4.69 -9.14 16.75
CA THR A 11 -5.65 -10.23 16.85
C THR A 11 -5.50 -11.21 15.68
N ASN A 12 -6.10 -12.39 15.79
CA ASN A 12 -6.24 -13.35 14.69
C ASN A 12 -7.56 -13.17 13.92
N GLN A 13 -8.29 -12.08 14.18
CA GLN A 13 -9.53 -11.78 13.46
C GLN A 13 -9.20 -11.06 12.16
N GLY A 14 -9.69 -11.59 11.05
CA GLY A 14 -9.51 -11.01 9.74
C GLY A 14 -10.59 -11.47 8.77
N THR A 15 -10.59 -10.86 7.60
CA THR A 15 -11.46 -11.20 6.48
C THR A 15 -10.69 -11.04 5.17
N LEU A 16 -11.23 -11.60 4.09
CA LEU A 16 -10.74 -11.44 2.74
C LEU A 16 -11.73 -10.58 1.96
N THR A 17 -11.22 -9.83 1.00
CA THR A 17 -12.07 -9.13 0.04
C THR A 17 -12.66 -10.10 -0.99
N ASP A 18 -13.94 -9.91 -1.29
CA ASP A 18 -14.67 -10.66 -2.31
C ASP A 18 -14.21 -10.30 -3.73
N VAL A 19 -14.79 -10.94 -4.75
CA VAL A 19 -14.50 -10.71 -6.19
C VAL A 19 -14.61 -9.23 -6.62
N ASP A 20 -15.53 -8.49 -6.00
CA ASP A 20 -15.76 -7.06 -6.25
C ASP A 20 -14.84 -6.14 -5.41
N GLY A 21 -13.99 -6.70 -4.54
CA GLY A 21 -13.18 -5.94 -3.58
C GLY A 21 -13.94 -5.43 -2.36
N ARG A 22 -15.15 -5.95 -2.11
CA ARG A 22 -15.94 -5.62 -0.90
C ARG A 22 -15.48 -6.51 0.26
N TYR A 23 -15.65 -6.00 1.48
CA TYR A 23 -15.37 -6.75 2.70
C TYR A 23 -16.32 -6.34 3.82
N SER A 24 -16.48 -7.23 4.80
CA SER A 24 -17.20 -6.95 6.05
C SER A 24 -16.44 -7.59 7.20
N ILE A 25 -16.16 -6.80 8.24
CA ILE A 25 -15.47 -7.25 9.44
C ILE A 25 -16.08 -6.56 10.66
N LYS A 26 -16.32 -7.33 11.73
CA LYS A 26 -16.72 -6.77 13.02
C LYS A 26 -15.47 -6.35 13.78
N THR A 27 -15.43 -5.11 14.20
CA THR A 27 -14.29 -4.53 14.91
C THR A 27 -14.77 -3.39 15.81
N PHE A 28 -13.90 -2.91 16.70
CA PHE A 28 -14.21 -1.83 17.63
C PHE A 28 -13.57 -0.52 17.17
N THR A 29 -14.17 0.61 17.55
CA THR A 29 -13.54 1.92 17.39
C THR A 29 -12.17 1.93 18.09
N GLY A 30 -11.15 2.46 17.43
CA GLY A 30 -9.75 2.43 17.87
C GLY A 30 -8.96 1.19 17.42
N SER A 31 -9.62 0.20 16.82
CA SER A 31 -8.91 -0.94 16.23
C SER A 31 -8.15 -0.51 14.98
N VAL A 32 -6.97 -1.07 14.77
CA VAL A 32 -6.19 -0.85 13.55
C VAL A 32 -6.40 -2.01 12.60
N LEU A 33 -6.90 -1.73 11.40
CA LEU A 33 -7.03 -2.69 10.32
C LEU A 33 -5.78 -2.65 9.45
N VAL A 34 -5.18 -3.81 9.23
CA VAL A 34 -4.01 -4.04 8.39
C VAL A 34 -4.49 -4.65 7.08
N PHE A 35 -4.27 -3.95 5.98
CA PHE A 35 -4.63 -4.39 4.64
C PHE A 35 -3.36 -4.88 3.95
N SER A 36 -3.37 -6.14 3.53
CA SER A 36 -2.23 -6.80 2.92
C SER A 36 -2.64 -7.52 1.65
N TYR A 37 -1.83 -7.39 0.61
CA TYR A 37 -1.97 -8.10 -0.65
C TYR A 37 -0.59 -8.51 -1.14
N MET A 38 -0.48 -9.70 -1.71
CA MET A 38 0.80 -10.23 -2.17
C MET A 38 1.45 -9.27 -3.17
N GLY A 39 2.67 -8.82 -2.86
CA GLY A 39 3.46 -7.93 -3.72
C GLY A 39 3.11 -6.44 -3.62
N ILE A 40 2.26 -6.03 -2.67
CA ILE A 40 1.91 -4.62 -2.43
C ILE A 40 2.30 -4.23 -0.99
N THR A 41 2.60 -2.94 -0.77
CA THR A 41 2.83 -2.37 0.56
C THR A 41 1.60 -2.58 1.45
N THR A 42 1.82 -3.07 2.66
CA THR A 42 0.75 -3.17 3.66
C THR A 42 0.36 -1.79 4.15
N GLU A 43 -0.94 -1.49 4.16
CA GLU A 43 -1.48 -0.23 4.66
C GLU A 43 -2.21 -0.48 5.99
N GLU A 44 -1.99 0.38 6.97
CA GLU A 44 -2.65 0.32 8.26
C GLU A 44 -3.62 1.48 8.44
N LYS A 45 -4.83 1.19 8.94
CA LYS A 45 -5.85 2.22 9.18
C LYS A 45 -6.60 2.00 10.47
N GLU A 46 -6.62 3.04 11.29
CA GLU A 46 -7.42 3.08 12.50
C GLU A 46 -8.91 3.30 12.19
N VAL A 47 -9.77 2.52 12.85
CA VAL A 47 -11.23 2.62 12.77
C VAL A 47 -11.71 3.73 13.70
N LYS A 48 -12.14 4.86 13.15
CA LYS A 48 -12.61 6.03 13.91
C LYS A 48 -14.14 6.09 14.10
N GLY A 49 -14.79 4.93 14.23
CA GLY A 49 -16.24 4.81 14.41
C GLY A 49 -17.07 4.92 13.13
N GLN A 50 -16.42 4.82 11.96
CA GLN A 50 -17.10 4.82 10.66
C GLN A 50 -17.62 3.42 10.32
N THR A 51 -18.82 3.34 9.75
CA THR A 51 -19.41 2.08 9.26
C THR A 51 -18.91 1.68 7.87
N LYS A 52 -18.31 2.61 7.14
CA LYS A 52 -17.71 2.37 5.82
C LYS A 52 -16.31 2.94 5.81
N LEU A 53 -15.33 2.09 5.54
CA LEU A 53 -13.93 2.46 5.40
C LEU A 53 -13.43 2.02 4.02
N ASN A 54 -13.26 2.98 3.13
CA ASN A 54 -12.69 2.74 1.81
C ASN A 54 -11.19 3.01 1.86
N ILE A 55 -10.38 2.05 1.42
CA ILE A 55 -8.93 2.19 1.33
C ILE A 55 -8.51 1.89 -0.10
N THR A 56 -7.67 2.77 -0.63
CA THR A 56 -6.95 2.54 -1.87
C THR A 56 -5.55 2.09 -1.49
N LEU A 57 -5.24 0.82 -1.70
CA LEU A 57 -3.87 0.33 -1.59
C LEU A 57 -3.06 0.99 -2.71
N LYS A 58 -1.95 1.61 -2.33
CA LYS A 58 -0.97 2.08 -3.31
C LYS A 58 -0.01 0.94 -3.55
N GLU A 59 0.19 0.59 -4.81
CA GLU A 59 1.36 -0.19 -5.19
C GLU A 59 2.59 0.56 -4.70
N ASP A 60 3.53 -0.16 -4.09
CA ASP A 60 4.83 0.41 -3.76
C ASP A 60 5.39 0.96 -5.07
N PRO A 61 5.69 2.27 -5.18
CA PRO A 61 6.37 2.76 -6.37
C PRO A 61 7.65 1.92 -6.51
N PRO A 62 7.94 1.36 -7.69
CA PRO A 62 9.09 0.49 -7.88
C PRO A 62 10.33 1.22 -7.32
N ASN A 63 10.74 0.72 -6.16
CA ASN A 63 12.00 0.90 -5.46
C ASN A 63 12.99 1.81 -6.20
N HIS A 64 13.19 3.01 -5.64
CA HIS A 64 14.33 3.95 -5.66
C HIS A 64 15.28 4.08 -6.88
N TRP A 65 15.41 3.13 -7.79
CA TRP A 65 16.21 3.19 -9.01
C TRP A 65 15.65 4.16 -10.05
N THR A 66 14.34 4.44 -10.08
CA THR A 66 13.79 5.52 -10.90
C THR A 66 14.33 6.89 -10.48
N LYS A 67 14.48 7.11 -9.18
CA LYS A 67 15.08 8.34 -8.63
C LYS A 67 16.59 8.40 -8.90
N TRP A 68 17.32 7.30 -8.71
CA TRP A 68 18.74 7.23 -9.10
C TRP A 68 18.95 7.45 -10.59
N PHE A 69 18.11 6.86 -11.45
CA PHE A 69 18.17 7.03 -12.90
C PHE A 69 17.88 8.47 -13.34
N LEU A 70 16.93 9.14 -12.67
CA LEU A 70 16.64 10.56 -12.90
C LEU A 70 17.78 11.49 -12.44
N LEU A 71 18.42 11.18 -11.30
CA LEU A 71 19.59 11.91 -10.82
C LEU A 71 20.82 11.68 -11.71
N LEU A 72 21.03 10.45 -12.20
CA LEU A 72 22.11 10.13 -13.13
C LEU A 72 21.93 10.86 -14.46
N LYS A 73 20.70 10.88 -15.01
CA LYS A 73 20.40 11.59 -16.28
C LYS A 73 20.71 13.08 -16.23
N ASN A 74 20.54 13.73 -15.07
CA ASN A 74 20.82 15.16 -14.93
C ASN A 74 22.32 15.48 -14.81
N HIS A 75 23.18 14.49 -14.52
CA HIS A 75 24.63 14.68 -14.38
C HIS A 75 25.44 14.09 -15.54
N LEU A 76 24.89 13.16 -16.32
CA LEU A 76 25.58 12.47 -17.42
C LEU A 76 25.54 13.19 -18.78
N LEU A 77 24.88 14.35 -18.89
CA LEU A 77 24.95 15.22 -20.07
C LEU A 77 26.00 16.34 -19.92
N ARG A 78 27.21 16.02 -19.45
CA ARG A 78 28.35 16.91 -19.69
C ARG A 78 28.91 16.54 -21.06
N PRO A 79 28.89 17.45 -22.06
CA PRO A 79 29.54 17.17 -23.33
C PRO A 79 31.02 16.89 -23.04
N ILE A 80 31.49 15.75 -23.51
CA ILE A 80 32.91 15.40 -23.51
C ILE A 80 33.57 16.47 -24.38
N LYS A 81 34.24 17.44 -23.77
CA LYS A 81 35.07 18.38 -24.51
C LYS A 81 36.34 17.61 -24.83
N GLU A 82 36.38 17.06 -26.04
CA GLU A 82 37.54 16.41 -26.62
C GLU A 82 38.68 17.44 -26.70
N ASN A 83 39.82 17.12 -26.07
CA ASN A 83 41.12 17.72 -26.36
C ASN A 83 42.23 16.74 -25.96
#